data_AF-A0A2G2Z0A2-F1
#
_entry.id   AF-A0A2G2Z0A2-F1
#
_cell.length_a   1.000
_cell.length_b   1.000
_cell.length_c   1.000
_cell.angle_alpha   90.00
_cell.angle_beta   90.00
_cell.angle_gamma   90.00
#
_symmetry.space_group_name_H-M   'P 1'
#
loop_
_entity.id
_entity.type
_entity.pdbx_description
1 polymer ?
#
loop_
_entity_poly.entity_id
_entity_poly.type
_entity_poly.pdbx_seq_one_letter_code
_entity_poly.pdbx_strand_id
1 'polypeptide(L)'
;MKKFGVDFDYGADLIVSISRNVDLNDSLWFEIENSIDVKSKDFKISQNVYRALLEVCVSFHENDDSCYGNSVNEYVSLNNLSVLRNGAFREVIVSLDEMVVGVVYPFTMIYIGEDEKLVLDWMPLLSS
;
A
#
# COMPACT_ATOMS: atom_id res chain seq x y z
N MET A 1 -2.53 18.02 -1.96
CA MET A 1 -1.58 16.97 -1.51
C MET A 1 -0.89 17.48 -0.24
N LYS A 2 -1.21 16.90 0.92
CA LYS A 2 -0.63 17.32 2.21
C LYS A 2 0.59 16.44 2.46
N LYS A 3 1.79 17.03 2.40
CA LYS A 3 3.05 16.32 2.62
C LYS A 3 3.14 15.97 4.11
N PHE A 4 3.01 14.69 4.45
CA PHE A 4 3.39 14.18 5.76
C PHE A 4 4.86 13.74 5.67
N GLY A 5 5.74 14.73 5.71
CA GLY A 5 7.19 14.53 5.76
C GLY A 5 7.77 15.58 6.68
N VAL A 6 8.74 15.18 7.50
CA VAL A 6 9.54 16.11 8.29
C VAL A 6 10.23 17.05 7.29
N ASP A 7 10.03 18.36 7.44
CA ASP A 7 10.72 19.35 6.61
C ASP A 7 12.20 19.32 7.02
N PHE A 8 13.05 18.82 6.13
CA PHE A 8 14.48 18.77 6.38
C PHE A 8 15.09 20.05 5.85
N ASP A 9 15.70 20.85 6.73
CA ASP A 9 16.43 22.08 6.36
C ASP A 9 17.59 21.81 5.38
N TYR A 10 17.90 20.55 5.08
CA TYR A 10 18.88 20.11 4.09
C TYR A 10 18.26 19.09 3.13
N GLY A 11 18.45 19.30 1.82
CA GLY A 11 18.02 18.39 0.75
C GLY A 11 18.79 17.06 0.75
N ALA A 12 18.24 16.04 0.09
CA ALA A 12 18.92 14.75 -0.05
C ALA A 12 20.11 14.84 -1.02
N ASP A 13 21.28 14.38 -0.58
CA ASP A 13 22.49 14.30 -1.43
C ASP A 13 22.38 13.21 -2.51
N LEU A 14 21.58 12.16 -2.25
CA LEU A 14 21.33 11.06 -3.17
C LEU A 14 19.90 10.53 -2.99
N ILE A 15 19.20 10.34 -4.11
CA ILE A 15 17.89 9.66 -4.16
C ILE A 15 18.07 8.40 -5.00
N VAL A 16 17.72 7.25 -4.43
CA VAL A 16 17.76 5.95 -5.11
C VAL A 16 16.33 5.46 -5.28
N SER A 17 15.92 5.20 -6.52
CA SER A 17 14.59 4.65 -6.80
C SER A 17 14.56 3.14 -6.58
N ILE A 18 13.64 2.70 -5.73
CA ILE A 18 13.33 1.29 -5.50
C ILE A 18 12.03 0.99 -6.24
N SER A 19 12.17 0.46 -7.45
CA SER A 19 11.08 0.24 -8.40
C SER A 19 11.37 -1.00 -9.26
N ARG A 20 10.37 -1.54 -9.95
CA ARG A 20 10.53 -2.66 -10.89
C ARG A 20 11.61 -2.33 -11.94
N ASN A 21 12.39 -3.32 -12.35
CA ASN A 21 13.31 -3.19 -13.50
C ASN A 21 12.48 -3.34 -14.78
N VAL A 22 12.56 -2.38 -15.71
CA VAL A 22 11.65 -2.28 -16.86
C VAL A 22 12.39 -2.50 -18.18
N ASP A 23 11.76 -3.26 -19.07
CA ASP A 23 11.93 -3.16 -20.53
C ASP A 23 10.94 -2.11 -21.07
N LEU A 24 11.41 -1.24 -21.97
CA LEU A 24 10.89 0.07 -22.45
C LEU A 24 9.38 0.45 -22.40
N ASN A 25 8.42 -0.46 -22.20
CA ASN A 25 6.97 -0.20 -22.30
C ASN A 25 6.15 -0.44 -21.02
N ASP A 26 6.75 -0.91 -19.91
CA ASP A 26 6.00 -1.26 -18.70
C ASP A 26 6.06 -0.22 -17.57
N SER A 27 5.10 -0.32 -16.64
CA SER A 27 5.04 0.43 -15.40
C SER A 27 6.28 0.18 -14.52
N LEU A 28 6.82 1.24 -13.90
CA LEU A 28 7.91 1.15 -12.93
C LEU A 28 7.45 0.66 -11.55
N TRP A 29 6.14 0.57 -11.31
CA TRP A 29 5.58 0.18 -10.01
C TRP A 29 5.75 -1.32 -9.74
N PHE A 30 5.96 -1.66 -8.47
CA PHE A 30 5.76 -3.02 -8.02
C PHE A 30 4.27 -3.29 -7.90
N GLU A 31 3.77 -4.12 -8.79
CA GLU A 31 2.43 -4.71 -8.66
C GLU A 31 2.48 -5.82 -7.62
N ILE A 32 1.62 -5.74 -6.62
CA ILE A 32 1.47 -6.75 -5.57
C ILE A 32 0.13 -7.41 -5.79
N GLU A 33 0.15 -8.67 -6.22
CA GLU A 33 -1.07 -9.35 -6.64
C GLU A 33 -1.90 -9.87 -5.46
N ASN A 34 -1.23 -10.33 -4.40
CA ASN A 34 -1.86 -10.99 -3.26
C ASN A 34 -0.96 -10.95 -2.01
N SER A 35 -1.45 -11.50 -0.89
CA SER A 35 -0.79 -11.41 0.43
C SER A 35 0.52 -12.20 0.57
N ILE A 36 0.84 -13.10 -0.37
CA ILE A 36 2.10 -13.85 -0.36
C ILE A 36 3.08 -13.34 -1.42
N ASP A 37 2.68 -12.35 -2.22
CA ASP A 37 3.51 -11.77 -3.26
C ASP A 37 4.51 -10.77 -2.67
N VAL A 38 5.80 -11.10 -2.78
CA VAL A 38 6.89 -10.29 -2.26
C VAL A 38 7.70 -9.77 -3.44
N LYS A 39 7.80 -8.44 -3.55
CA LYS A 39 8.66 -7.77 -4.52
C LYS A 39 9.89 -7.21 -3.81
N SER A 40 11.06 -7.40 -4.41
CA SER A 40 12.33 -6.96 -3.85
C SER A 40 13.23 -6.34 -4.91
N LYS A 41 14.21 -5.56 -4.46
CA LYS A 41 15.25 -4.98 -5.30
C LYS A 41 16.51 -4.77 -4.48
N ASP A 42 17.61 -5.26 -5.00
CA ASP A 42 18.92 -5.09 -4.39
C ASP A 42 19.45 -3.68 -4.67
N PHE A 43 20.04 -3.08 -3.65
CA PHE A 43 20.74 -1.81 -3.75
C PHE A 43 21.92 -1.79 -2.78
N LYS A 44 22.85 -0.85 -2.97
CA LYS A 44 24.01 -0.69 -2.10
C LYS A 44 23.94 0.66 -1.40
N ILE A 45 24.00 0.63 -0.07
CA ILE A 45 24.18 1.82 0.74
C ILE A 45 25.69 2.09 0.84
N SER A 46 26.11 3.29 0.45
CA SER A 46 27.50 3.71 0.62
C SER A 46 27.85 3.82 2.10
N GLN A 47 29.06 3.44 2.50
CA GLN A 47 29.51 3.50 3.89
C GLN A 47 29.54 4.92 4.47
N ASN A 48 29.55 5.93 3.60
CA ASN A 48 29.57 7.34 3.99
C ASN A 48 28.15 7.92 4.21
N VAL A 49 27.09 7.10 4.14
CA VAL A 49 25.72 7.55 4.39
C VAL A 49 25.54 7.82 5.89
N TYR A 50 25.35 9.09 6.23
CA TYR A 50 25.08 9.52 7.61
C TYR A 50 23.62 9.27 8.02
N ARG A 51 22.69 9.38 7.07
CA ARG A 51 21.25 9.21 7.29
C ARG A 51 20.56 8.71 6.01
N ALA A 52 19.65 7.76 6.16
CA ALA A 52 18.76 7.30 5.10
C ALA A 52 17.30 7.54 5.48
N LEU A 53 16.46 7.77 4.47
CA LEU A 53 15.02 7.91 4.59
C LEU A 53 14.38 7.04 3.52
N LEU A 54 13.31 6.35 3.90
CA LEU A 54 12.52 5.54 3.00
C LEU A 54 11.15 6.18 2.82
N GLU A 55 10.86 6.64 1.61
CA GLU A 55 9.54 7.12 1.22
C GLU A 55 8.82 6.00 0.46
N VAL A 56 7.62 5.65 0.92
CA VAL A 56 6.81 4.58 0.35
C VAL A 56 5.57 5.21 -0.27
N CYS A 57 5.45 5.07 -1.59
CA CYS A 57 4.26 5.48 -2.33
C CYS A 57 3.44 4.23 -2.66
N VAL A 58 2.11 4.32 -2.51
CA VAL A 58 1.19 3.23 -2.81
C VAL A 58 -0.01 3.78 -3.57
N SER A 59 -0.42 3.10 -4.63
CA SER A 59 -1.66 3.35 -5.37
C SER A 59 -2.47 2.06 -5.50
N PHE A 60 -3.76 2.20 -5.70
CA PHE A 60 -4.66 1.09 -6.00
C PHE A 60 -4.88 1.02 -7.50
N HIS A 61 -4.84 -0.20 -8.05
CA HIS A 61 -5.07 -0.49 -9.48
C HIS A 61 -5.87 -1.79 -9.63
N GLU A 62 -6.60 -1.92 -10.72
CA GLU A 62 -7.29 -3.13 -11.15
C GLU A 62 -8.28 -3.66 -10.11
N ASN A 63 -8.07 -4.88 -9.59
CA ASN A 63 -8.96 -5.52 -8.61
C ASN A 63 -9.10 -4.70 -7.31
N ASP A 64 -8.13 -3.82 -7.06
CA ASP A 64 -8.03 -3.00 -5.87
C ASP A 64 -8.56 -1.56 -6.07
N ASP A 65 -8.90 -1.14 -7.29
CA ASP A 65 -9.41 0.22 -7.60
C ASP A 65 -10.64 0.60 -6.76
N SER A 66 -11.51 -0.38 -6.52
CA SER A 66 -12.72 -0.22 -5.70
C SER A 66 -12.63 -0.98 -4.38
N CYS A 67 -11.43 -1.11 -3.79
CA CYS A 67 -11.21 -1.89 -2.56
C CYS A 67 -12.08 -1.44 -1.38
N TYR A 68 -12.46 -0.15 -1.34
CA TYR A 68 -13.37 0.42 -0.35
C TYR A 68 -14.78 -0.20 -0.34
N GLY A 69 -15.22 -0.79 -1.46
CA GLY A 69 -16.52 -1.43 -1.57
C GLY A 69 -16.50 -2.93 -1.25
N ASN A 70 -15.34 -3.50 -0.90
CA ASN A 70 -15.23 -4.92 -0.61
C ASN A 70 -15.71 -5.22 0.81
N SER A 71 -16.36 -6.37 0.98
CA SER A 71 -16.69 -6.88 2.31
C SER A 71 -15.42 -7.27 3.07
N VAL A 72 -15.47 -7.16 4.40
CA VAL A 72 -14.41 -7.64 5.28
C VAL A 72 -14.33 -9.17 5.22
N ASN A 73 -13.11 -9.73 5.21
CA ASN A 73 -12.88 -11.18 5.09
C ASN A 73 -13.64 -11.99 6.14
N GLU A 74 -13.75 -11.48 7.37
CA GLU A 74 -14.49 -12.13 8.45
C GLU A 74 -15.98 -12.29 8.09
N TYR A 75 -16.64 -11.23 7.60
CA TYR A 75 -18.03 -11.29 7.15
C TYR A 75 -18.23 -12.31 6.02
N VAL A 76 -17.31 -12.33 5.05
CA VAL A 76 -17.35 -13.28 3.93
C VAL A 76 -17.27 -14.72 4.45
N SER A 77 -16.33 -14.98 5.38
CA SER A 77 -16.12 -16.31 5.98
C SER A 77 -17.30 -16.78 6.83
N LEU A 78 -17.87 -15.90 7.66
CA LEU A 78 -19.01 -16.21 8.53
C LEU A 78 -20.29 -16.51 7.74
N ASN A 79 -20.44 -15.92 6.55
CA ASN A 79 -21.63 -16.07 5.73
C ASN A 79 -21.46 -17.05 4.54
N ASN A 80 -20.33 -17.76 4.45
CA ASN A 80 -20.00 -18.67 3.34
C ASN A 80 -20.18 -18.01 1.95
N LEU A 81 -19.84 -16.72 1.84
CA LEU A 81 -19.94 -16.00 0.58
C LEU A 81 -18.69 -16.28 -0.28
N SER A 82 -18.87 -16.51 -1.57
CA SER A 82 -17.78 -16.53 -2.54
C SER A 82 -17.65 -15.14 -3.15
N VAL A 83 -16.49 -14.50 -2.98
CA VAL A 83 -16.23 -13.16 -3.52
C VAL A 83 -15.06 -13.25 -4.49
N LEU A 84 -15.20 -12.65 -5.67
CA LEU A 84 -14.16 -12.61 -6.70
C LEU A 84 -13.07 -11.56 -6.44
N ARG A 85 -13.19 -10.77 -5.37
CA ARG A 85 -12.35 -9.60 -5.10
C ARG A 85 -11.57 -9.79 -3.80
N ASN A 86 -10.41 -9.14 -3.75
CA ASN A 86 -9.59 -9.03 -2.55
C ASN A 86 -10.38 -8.37 -1.40
N GLY A 87 -9.95 -8.53 -0.15
CA GLY A 87 -10.66 -7.99 1.02
C GLY A 87 -10.80 -6.45 1.02
N ALA A 88 -11.38 -5.89 2.08
CA ALA A 88 -11.55 -4.44 2.27
C ALA A 88 -10.25 -3.69 2.62
N PHE A 89 -9.29 -4.39 3.24
CA PHE A 89 -8.10 -3.78 3.84
C PHE A 89 -6.83 -4.13 3.06
N ARG A 90 -5.90 -3.17 2.96
CA ARG A 90 -4.54 -3.40 2.44
C ARG A 90 -3.52 -3.01 3.50
N GLU A 91 -2.50 -3.83 3.61
CA GLU A 91 -1.32 -3.60 4.43
C GLU A 91 -0.11 -3.85 3.54
N VAL A 92 0.78 -2.86 3.49
CA VAL A 92 2.06 -2.99 2.77
C VAL A 92 3.15 -3.04 3.82
N ILE A 93 3.80 -4.20 3.91
CA ILE A 93 4.94 -4.41 4.81
C ILE A 93 6.21 -4.16 4.01
N VAL A 94 7.09 -3.31 4.55
CA VAL A 94 8.37 -3.01 3.95
C VAL A 94 9.47 -3.57 4.83
N SER A 95 10.34 -4.37 4.23
CA SER A 95 11.48 -5.00 4.90
C SER A 95 12.80 -4.68 4.20
N LEU A 96 13.86 -4.63 5.00
CA LEU A 96 15.25 -4.52 4.55
C LEU A 96 16.02 -5.69 5.17
N ASP A 97 16.62 -6.53 4.33
CA ASP A 97 17.35 -7.73 4.77
C ASP A 97 16.55 -8.56 5.79
N GLU A 98 15.29 -8.87 5.44
CA GLU A 98 14.32 -9.62 6.28
C GLU A 98 13.86 -8.90 7.56
N MET A 99 14.37 -7.70 7.86
CA MET A 99 13.91 -6.89 8.99
C MET A 99 12.79 -5.94 8.56
N VAL A 100 11.63 -5.98 9.22
CA VAL A 100 10.54 -5.04 8.96
C VAL A 100 10.95 -3.63 9.40
N VAL A 101 10.97 -2.69 8.45
CA VAL A 101 11.36 -1.29 8.66
C VAL A 101 10.17 -0.34 8.59
N GLY A 102 9.02 -0.80 8.09
CA GLY A 102 7.81 0.01 8.01
C GLY A 102 6.59 -0.81 7.64
N VAL A 103 5.44 -0.32 8.07
CA VAL A 103 4.12 -0.83 7.68
C VAL A 103 3.27 0.35 7.24
N VAL A 104 2.69 0.24 6.06
CA VAL A 104 1.83 1.27 5.47
C VAL A 104 0.42 0.72 5.34
N TYR A 105 -0.52 1.47 5.90
CA TYR A 105 -1.95 1.25 5.72
C TYR A 105 -2.46 2.31 4.75
N PRO A 106 -2.49 2.03 3.44
CA PRO A 106 -3.04 2.99 2.49
C PRO A 106 -4.54 3.10 2.78
N PHE A 107 -4.94 4.24 3.36
CA PHE A 107 -6.35 4.52 3.58
C PHE A 107 -7.03 4.73 2.24
N THR A 108 -8.13 4.01 2.01
CA THR A 108 -8.91 4.16 0.79
C THR A 108 -9.48 5.58 0.75
N MET A 109 -9.25 6.32 -0.33
CA MET A 109 -10.08 7.50 -0.60
C MET A 109 -11.51 7.02 -0.83
N ILE A 110 -12.42 7.41 0.05
CA ILE A 110 -13.85 7.18 -0.16
C ILE A 110 -14.28 8.08 -1.31
N TYR A 111 -14.48 7.50 -2.49
CA TYR A 111 -15.09 8.22 -3.62
C TYR A 111 -16.60 8.23 -3.42
N ILE A 112 -17.14 9.38 -3.00
CA ILE A 112 -18.58 9.60 -3.00
C ILE A 112 -18.93 9.99 -4.44
N GLY A 113 -19.39 9.01 -5.21
CA GLY A 113 -20.00 9.26 -6.52
C GLY A 113 -21.28 10.06 -6.40
N GLU A 114 -21.66 10.72 -7.49
CA GLU A 114 -22.81 11.65 -7.59
C GLU A 114 -24.17 10.96 -7.37
N ASP A 115 -24.24 9.62 -7.43
CA ASP A 115 -25.43 8.84 -7.13
C ASP A 115 -25.47 8.45 -5.64
N GLU A 116 -26.32 9.15 -4.90
CA GLU A 116 -26.61 8.96 -3.48
C GLU A 116 -27.09 7.53 -3.16
N LYS A 117 -26.16 6.61 -2.90
CA LYS A 117 -26.45 5.42 -2.11
C LYS A 117 -25.27 5.06 -1.24
N LEU A 118 -25.20 5.75 -0.11
CA LEU A 118 -24.32 5.48 1.01
C LEU A 118 -24.49 4.03 1.48
N VAL A 119 -23.61 3.14 1.05
CA VAL A 119 -23.34 1.89 1.79
C VAL A 119 -22.10 2.17 2.63
N LEU A 120 -22.32 2.86 3.75
CA LEU A 120 -21.36 2.97 4.83
C LEU A 120 -21.43 1.67 5.63
N ASP A 121 -20.83 0.59 5.12
CA ASP A 121 -20.64 -0.65 5.89
C ASP A 121 -19.33 -0.54 6.69
N TRP A 122 -19.29 0.41 7.62
CA TRP A 122 -18.29 0.47 8.67
C TRP A 122 -19.01 0.26 10.00
N MET A 123 -19.00 -0.97 10.52
CA MET A 123 -19.28 -1.22 11.92
C MET A 123 -17.96 -1.60 12.61
N PRO A 124 -17.42 -0.79 13.52
CA PRO A 124 -16.38 -1.27 14.42
C PRO A 124 -17.03 -2.30 15.35
N LEU A 125 -16.59 -3.56 15.26
CA LEU A 125 -16.90 -4.54 16.29
C LEU A 125 -16.11 -4.16 17.54
N LEU A 126 -16.77 -3.47 18.47
CA LEU A 126 -16.29 -3.37 19.85
C LEU A 126 -16.46 -4.76 20.49
N SER A 127 -15.35 -5.43 20.81
CA SER A 127 -15.40 -6.62 21.64
C SER A 127 -15.70 -6.22 23.09
N SER A 128 -16.75 -6.80 23.67
CA SER A 128 -17.01 -6.81 25.12
C SER A 128 -16.16 -7.86 25.84
#